data_AF-A0A3C0GM84-F1
#
_entry.id   AF-A0A3C0GM84-F1
#
_cell.length_a   1.000
_cell.length_b   1.000
_cell.length_c   1.000
_cell.angle_alpha   90.00
_cell.angle_beta   90.00
_cell.angle_gamma   90.00
#
_symmetry.space_group_name_H-M   'P 1'
#
loop_
_entity.id
_entity.type
_entity.pdbx_description
1 polymer ?
#
loop_
_entity_poly.entity_id
_entity_poly.type
_entity_poly.pdbx_seq_one_letter_code
_entity_poly.pdbx_strand_id
1 'polypeptide(L)'
;MTTRAATVFSSSIGARLALLMGIITAVAFVVLAVLIYRQAATSYQQRVQAGLQSSTALMRDSVELYDRSLSDSTERMAGTFRAMLPEGDASLDQAHPVSVGERQVPTLRLGAQSINLQEAAVDRFASATGGVATVFVRQGEDFVRVSTSLRNAEGARALGTVLDHAHPAYRTL
;
A
#
# COMPACT_ATOMS: atom_id res chain seq x y z
N MET A 1 -73.37 -61.28 1.60
CA MET A 1 -72.90 -61.85 2.87
C MET A 1 -71.43 -62.22 2.66
N THR A 2 -70.47 -61.30 2.86
CA THR A 2 -69.77 -60.98 4.12
C THR A 2 -69.12 -62.23 4.71
N THR A 3 -67.79 -62.32 4.90
CA THR A 3 -67.03 -61.44 5.79
C THR A 3 -65.51 -61.53 5.53
N ARG A 4 -64.85 -60.37 5.56
CA ARG A 4 -63.39 -60.16 5.61
C ARG A 4 -62.77 -60.86 6.82
N ALA A 5 -61.67 -61.59 6.63
CA ALA A 5 -60.77 -61.93 7.74
C ALA A 5 -59.81 -60.74 7.95
N ALA A 6 -60.13 -59.91 8.95
CA ALA A 6 -59.26 -58.87 9.47
C ALA A 6 -58.18 -59.48 10.37
N THR A 7 -56.96 -58.93 10.29
CA THR A 7 -55.94 -58.71 11.35
C THR A 7 -55.93 -59.66 12.56
N VAL A 8 -54.77 -60.17 13.01
CA VAL A 8 -53.89 -59.44 13.95
C VAL A 8 -52.56 -60.20 14.02
N PHE A 9 -51.44 -59.53 13.68
CA PHE A 9 -50.11 -59.95 14.12
C PHE A 9 -50.14 -59.97 15.66
N SER A 10 -50.26 -61.14 16.28
CA SER A 10 -50.00 -61.27 17.72
C SER A 10 -48.54 -60.89 17.93
N SER A 11 -48.32 -59.75 18.60
CA SER A 11 -47.01 -59.19 18.87
C SER A 11 -46.18 -60.19 19.68
N SER A 12 -45.41 -61.03 18.98
CA SER A 12 -44.49 -61.98 19.58
C SER A 12 -43.42 -61.18 20.32
N ILE A 13 -42.91 -61.74 21.41
CA ILE A 13 -41.87 -61.12 22.25
C ILE A 13 -40.66 -60.67 21.40
N GLY A 14 -40.35 -61.41 20.33
CA GLY A 14 -39.32 -61.07 19.35
C GLY A 14 -39.60 -59.77 18.56
N ALA A 15 -40.84 -59.49 18.17
CA ALA A 15 -41.19 -58.25 17.47
C ALA A 15 -41.05 -57.02 18.37
N ARG A 16 -41.38 -57.14 19.66
CA ARG A 16 -41.20 -56.06 20.65
C ARG A 16 -39.72 -55.79 20.94
N LEU A 17 -38.91 -56.85 21.07
CA LEU A 17 -37.46 -56.74 21.24
C LEU A 17 -36.76 -56.11 20.03
N ALA A 18 -37.14 -56.53 18.81
CA ALA A 18 -36.61 -55.96 17.58
C ALA A 18 -36.95 -54.46 17.44
N LEU A 19 -38.17 -54.06 17.81
CA LEU A 19 -38.59 -52.66 17.80
C LEU A 19 -37.81 -51.82 18.82
N LEU A 20 -37.58 -52.34 20.03
CA LEU A 20 -36.75 -51.68 21.04
C LEU A 20 -35.31 -51.47 20.57
N MET A 21 -34.69 -52.50 19.98
CA MET A 21 -33.34 -52.40 19.43
C MET A 21 -33.26 -51.35 18.31
N GLY A 22 -34.23 -51.37 17.38
CA GLY A 22 -34.29 -50.37 16.30
C GLY A 22 -34.40 -48.94 16.81
N ILE A 23 -35.21 -48.71 17.85
CA ILE A 23 -35.34 -47.40 18.50
C ILE A 23 -34.02 -46.97 19.12
N ILE A 24 -33.36 -47.87 19.87
CA ILE A 24 -32.07 -47.57 20.54
C ILE A 24 -31.00 -47.21 19.49
N THR A 25 -30.90 -47.99 18.42
CA THR A 25 -29.95 -47.72 17.33
C THR A 25 -30.24 -46.39 16.65
N ALA A 26 -31.50 -46.09 16.36
CA ALA A 26 -31.89 -44.81 15.77
C ALA A 26 -31.53 -43.62 16.69
N VAL A 27 -31.81 -43.74 17.99
CA VAL A 27 -31.45 -42.71 18.99
C VAL A 27 -29.94 -42.52 19.05
N ALA A 28 -29.16 -43.62 19.05
CA ALA A 28 -27.70 -43.54 19.04
C ALA A 28 -27.16 -42.81 17.80
N PHE A 29 -27.73 -43.09 16.61
CA PHE A 29 -27.36 -42.37 15.38
C PHE A 29 -27.72 -40.88 15.44
N VAL A 30 -28.89 -40.53 15.97
CA VAL A 30 -29.30 -39.12 16.12
C VAL A 30 -28.36 -38.38 17.09
N VAL A 31 -28.04 -38.98 18.24
CA VAL A 31 -27.10 -38.39 19.21
C VAL A 31 -25.73 -38.17 18.58
N LEU A 32 -25.19 -39.18 17.87
CA LEU A 32 -23.90 -39.07 17.19
C LEU A 32 -23.92 -37.96 16.12
N ALA A 33 -24.97 -37.91 15.29
CA ALA A 33 -25.12 -36.89 14.26
C ALA A 33 -25.17 -35.47 14.86
N VAL A 34 -25.88 -35.27 15.97
CA VAL A 34 -25.96 -33.97 16.66
C VAL A 34 -24.61 -33.58 17.26
N LEU A 35 -23.87 -34.53 17.87
CA LEU A 35 -22.54 -34.27 18.40
C LEU A 35 -21.56 -33.84 17.30
N ILE A 36 -21.52 -34.59 16.19
CA ILE A 36 -20.69 -34.26 15.03
C ILE A 36 -21.09 -32.91 14.44
N TYR A 37 -22.38 -32.64 14.27
CA TYR A 37 -22.87 -31.37 13.73
C TYR A 37 -22.44 -30.18 14.60
N ARG A 38 -22.59 -30.27 15.93
CA ARG A 38 -22.15 -29.21 16.85
C ARG A 38 -20.64 -29.00 16.81
N GLN A 39 -19.87 -30.08 16.74
CA GLN A 39 -18.41 -30.02 16.70
C GLN A 39 -17.88 -29.51 15.35
N ALA A 40 -18.55 -29.87 14.25
CA ALA A 40 -18.24 -29.39 12.91
C ALA A 40 -18.57 -27.90 12.76
N ALA A 41 -19.71 -27.44 13.30
CA ALA A 41 -20.13 -26.05 13.22
C ALA A 41 -19.16 -25.09 13.92
N THR A 42 -18.68 -25.44 15.12
CA THR A 42 -17.69 -24.61 15.85
C THR A 42 -16.33 -24.62 15.16
N SER A 43 -15.89 -25.77 14.66
CA SER A 43 -14.62 -25.91 13.94
C SER A 43 -14.59 -25.11 12.63
N TYR A 44 -15.73 -25.02 11.92
CA TYR A 44 -15.84 -24.24 10.69
C TYR A 44 -15.76 -22.73 10.94
N GLN A 45 -16.48 -22.22 11.94
CA GLN A 45 -16.48 -20.79 12.26
C GLN A 45 -15.09 -20.30 12.68
N GLN A 46 -14.38 -21.06 13.51
CA GLN A 46 -13.02 -20.73 13.95
C GLN A 46 -12.03 -20.69 12.79
N ARG A 47 -12.08 -21.68 11.88
CA ARG A 47 -11.18 -21.74 10.71
C ARG A 47 -11.40 -20.59 9.73
N VAL A 48 -12.65 -20.23 9.47
CA VAL A 48 -12.99 -19.13 8.56
C VAL A 48 -12.55 -17.79 9.15
N GLN A 49 -12.82 -17.54 10.43
CA GLN A 49 -12.39 -16.29 11.08
C GLN A 49 -10.87 -16.18 11.19
N ALA A 50 -10.19 -17.25 11.63
CA ALA A 50 -8.72 -17.27 11.70
C ALA A 50 -8.07 -17.07 10.33
N GLY A 51 -8.65 -17.65 9.27
CA GLY A 51 -8.20 -17.45 7.89
C GLY A 51 -8.35 -16.00 7.42
N LEU A 52 -9.48 -15.36 7.71
CA LEU A 52 -9.72 -13.95 7.35
C LEU A 52 -8.81 -12.99 8.12
N GLN A 53 -8.60 -13.23 9.42
CA GLN A 53 -7.68 -12.44 10.23
C GLN A 53 -6.24 -12.56 9.73
N SER A 54 -5.77 -13.77 9.42
CA SER A 54 -4.44 -14.01 8.86
C SER A 54 -4.29 -13.36 7.49
N SER A 55 -5.29 -13.48 6.61
CA SER A 55 -5.27 -12.82 5.30
C SER A 55 -5.19 -11.30 5.42
N THR A 56 -5.90 -10.71 6.39
CA THR A 56 -5.91 -9.26 6.61
C THR A 56 -4.57 -8.78 7.18
N ALA A 57 -3.99 -9.53 8.12
CA ALA A 57 -2.67 -9.23 8.69
C ALA A 57 -1.58 -9.25 7.62
N LEU A 58 -1.57 -10.27 6.75
CA LEU A 58 -0.61 -10.37 5.66
C LEU A 58 -0.73 -9.22 4.66
N MET A 59 -1.95 -8.78 4.33
CA MET A 59 -2.17 -7.62 3.47
C MET A 59 -1.63 -6.33 4.10
N ARG A 60 -1.89 -6.12 5.40
CA ARG A 60 -1.36 -4.97 6.13
C ARG A 60 0.17 -4.95 6.13
N ASP A 61 0.79 -6.07 6.49
CA ASP A 61 2.24 -6.20 6.55
C ASP A 61 2.89 -5.99 5.16
N SER A 62 2.22 -6.45 4.11
CA SER A 62 2.66 -6.21 2.73
C SER A 62 2.63 -4.73 2.39
N VAL A 63 1.54 -4.02 2.69
CA VAL A 63 1.42 -2.57 2.45
C VAL A 63 2.49 -1.80 3.21
N GLU A 64 2.73 -2.15 4.48
CA GLU A 64 3.77 -1.54 5.30
C GLU A 64 5.18 -1.81 4.75
N LEU A 65 5.44 -3.03 4.25
CA LEU A 65 6.71 -3.35 3.61
C LEU A 65 6.91 -2.57 2.31
N TYR A 66 5.87 -2.44 1.49
CA TYR A 66 5.91 -1.62 0.28
C TYR A 66 6.21 -0.15 0.61
N ASP A 67 5.51 0.41 1.60
CA ASP A 67 5.74 1.80 2.05
C ASP A 67 7.19 2.02 2.50
N ARG A 68 7.71 1.15 3.39
CA ARG A 68 9.10 1.22 3.83
C ARG A 68 10.08 1.08 2.67
N SER A 69 9.84 0.16 1.74
CA SER A 69 10.69 -0.06 0.58
C SER A 69 10.71 1.14 -0.37
N LEU A 70 9.55 1.79 -0.57
CA LEU A 70 9.44 3.01 -1.37
C LEU A 70 10.15 4.19 -0.68
N SER A 71 9.99 4.34 0.64
CA SER A 71 10.67 5.38 1.42
C SER A 71 12.18 5.23 1.34
N ASP A 72 12.69 4.04 1.62
CA ASP A 72 14.11 3.71 1.57
C ASP A 72 14.70 3.85 0.16
N SER A 73 13.94 3.49 -0.88
CA SER A 73 14.34 3.74 -2.27
C SER A 73 14.37 5.23 -2.61
N THR A 74 13.42 6.02 -2.09
CA THR A 74 13.40 7.48 -2.25
C THR A 74 14.59 8.14 -1.56
N GLU A 75 14.94 7.73 -0.35
CA GLU A 75 16.12 8.21 0.37
C GLU A 75 17.41 7.89 -0.37
N ARG A 76 17.55 6.67 -0.90
CA ARG A 76 18.70 6.30 -1.75
C ARG A 76 18.78 7.14 -3.02
N MET A 77 17.66 7.39 -3.68
CA MET A 77 17.62 8.24 -4.88
C MET A 77 18.00 9.68 -4.54
N ALA A 78 17.47 10.22 -3.45
CA ALA A 78 17.82 11.56 -2.97
C ALA A 78 19.31 11.66 -2.62
N GLY A 79 19.87 10.65 -1.94
CA GLY A 79 21.30 10.57 -1.63
C GLY A 79 22.18 10.51 -2.89
N THR A 80 21.76 9.73 -3.88
CA THR A 80 22.42 9.64 -5.20
C THR A 80 22.40 10.98 -5.93
N PHE A 81 21.25 11.67 -5.94
CA PHE A 81 21.15 13.01 -6.52
C PHE A 81 22.05 14.00 -5.78
N ARG A 82 22.08 13.97 -4.45
CA ARG A 82 22.94 14.83 -3.63
C ARG A 82 24.42 14.60 -3.92
N ALA A 83 24.83 13.35 -4.15
CA ALA A 83 26.20 13.02 -4.53
C ALA A 83 26.58 13.44 -5.96
N MET A 84 25.60 13.69 -6.84
CA MET A 84 25.84 14.22 -8.19
C MET A 84 25.91 15.75 -8.23
N LEU A 85 25.44 16.43 -7.19
CA LEU A 85 25.56 17.87 -7.06
C LEU A 85 27.01 18.27 -6.74
N PRO A 86 27.42 19.50 -7.07
CA PRO A 86 28.70 20.06 -6.64
C PRO A 86 28.93 19.93 -5.12
N GLU A 87 30.17 19.68 -4.73
CA GLU A 87 30.57 19.69 -3.33
C GLU A 87 30.57 21.13 -2.77
N GLY A 88 30.20 21.24 -1.49
CA GLY A 88 30.21 22.50 -0.74
C GLY A 88 28.88 22.81 -0.09
N ASP A 89 28.92 23.73 0.88
CA ASP A 89 27.72 24.15 1.60
C ASP A 89 26.77 24.95 0.71
N ALA A 90 25.47 24.76 0.94
CA ALA A 90 24.42 25.52 0.29
C ALA A 90 24.36 26.94 0.87
N SER A 91 24.46 27.94 0.00
CA SER A 91 24.28 29.34 0.36
C SER A 91 23.41 30.07 -0.66
N LEU A 92 22.67 31.07 -0.20
CA LEU A 92 21.82 31.91 -1.04
C LEU A 92 22.42 33.31 -1.13
N ASP A 93 22.84 33.71 -2.32
CA ASP A 93 23.28 35.06 -2.63
C ASP A 93 22.09 35.88 -3.13
N GLN A 94 21.59 36.77 -2.26
CA GLN A 94 20.50 37.69 -2.56
C GLN A 94 20.96 38.96 -3.28
N ALA A 95 22.26 39.28 -3.23
CA ALA A 95 22.81 40.49 -3.84
C ALA A 95 22.96 40.35 -5.37
N HIS A 96 23.14 39.11 -5.84
CA HIS A 96 23.27 38.79 -7.26
C HIS A 96 22.16 37.84 -7.71
N PRO A 97 20.93 38.33 -7.94
CA PRO A 97 19.85 37.49 -8.43
C PRO A 97 20.10 37.04 -9.89
N VAL A 98 19.57 35.87 -10.24
CA VAL A 98 19.59 35.31 -11.59
C VAL A 98 18.16 35.29 -12.12
N SER A 99 18.01 35.66 -13.40
CA SER A 99 16.73 35.56 -14.10
C SER A 99 16.48 34.11 -14.51
N VAL A 100 15.41 33.52 -13.97
CA VAL A 100 14.95 32.16 -14.31
C VAL A 100 13.52 32.27 -14.83
N GLY A 101 13.36 32.12 -16.14
CA GLY A 101 12.10 32.46 -16.81
C GLY A 101 11.80 33.96 -16.64
N GLU A 102 10.60 34.29 -16.17
CA GLU A 102 10.17 35.68 -15.94
C GLU A 102 10.50 36.21 -14.53
N ARG A 103 11.18 35.42 -13.69
CA ARG A 103 11.43 35.75 -12.28
C ARG A 103 12.91 36.05 -12.03
N GLN A 104 13.18 37.00 -11.15
CA GLN A 104 14.50 37.22 -10.56
C GLN A 104 14.58 36.45 -9.25
N VAL A 105 15.44 35.44 -9.18
CA VAL A 105 15.58 34.58 -7.99
C VAL A 105 16.97 34.73 -7.39
N PRO A 106 17.15 34.58 -6.06
CA PRO A 106 18.48 34.53 -5.46
C PRO A 106 19.35 33.46 -6.09
N THR A 107 20.66 33.71 -6.13
CA THR A 107 21.61 32.72 -6.64
C THR A 107 21.89 31.68 -5.57
N LEU A 108 21.48 30.44 -5.81
CA LEU A 108 21.87 29.28 -5.03
C LEU A 108 23.27 28.85 -5.43
N ARG A 109 24.16 28.78 -4.43
CA ARG A 109 25.52 28.30 -4.58
C ARG A 109 25.72 27.04 -3.75
N LEU A 110 26.45 26.09 -4.32
CA LEU A 110 27.07 24.98 -3.60
C LEU A 110 28.58 25.21 -3.67
N GLY A 111 29.16 25.62 -2.54
CA GLY A 111 30.54 26.10 -2.50
C GLY A 111 30.77 27.25 -3.49
N ALA A 112 31.66 27.05 -4.45
CA ALA A 112 31.99 28.06 -5.46
C ALA A 112 31.00 28.11 -6.65
N GLN A 113 30.23 27.05 -6.90
CA GLN A 113 29.43 26.89 -8.11
C GLN A 113 28.00 27.39 -7.94
N SER A 114 27.46 28.08 -8.94
CA SER A 114 26.04 28.45 -9.01
C SER A 114 25.22 27.27 -9.56
N ILE A 115 24.05 27.02 -8.97
CA ILE A 115 23.15 25.93 -9.34
C ILE A 115 21.99 26.41 -10.22
N ASN A 116 21.66 27.70 -10.19
CA ASN A 116 20.61 28.27 -11.02
C ASN A 116 20.95 28.05 -12.51
N LEU A 117 19.99 27.54 -13.27
CA LEU A 117 20.12 27.22 -14.69
C LEU A 117 21.22 26.18 -15.01
N GLN A 118 21.81 25.52 -14.00
CA GLN A 118 22.79 24.48 -14.21
C GLN A 118 22.13 23.10 -14.33
N GLU A 119 22.24 22.48 -15.50
CA GLU A 119 21.40 21.33 -15.88
C GLU A 119 22.16 20.00 -15.84
N ALA A 120 23.49 20.04 -15.83
CA ALA A 120 24.32 18.85 -15.94
C ALA A 120 24.02 17.80 -14.85
N ALA A 121 23.80 18.22 -13.61
CA ALA A 121 23.53 17.31 -12.49
C ALA A 121 22.12 16.69 -12.58
N VAL A 122 21.09 17.49 -12.89
CA VAL A 122 19.70 17.02 -13.00
C VAL A 122 19.51 16.11 -14.22
N ASP A 123 20.19 16.39 -15.33
CA ASP A 123 20.14 15.56 -16.54
C ASP A 123 20.93 14.26 -16.36
N ARG A 124 22.09 14.30 -15.68
CA ARG A 124 22.85 13.10 -15.33
C ARG A 124 22.04 12.18 -14.41
N PHE A 125 21.35 12.74 -13.43
CA PHE A 125 20.46 11.97 -12.57
C PHE A 125 19.32 11.34 -13.37
N ALA A 126 18.66 12.12 -14.23
CA ALA A 126 17.54 11.65 -15.03
C ALA A 126 17.94 10.53 -16.00
N SER A 127 19.10 10.68 -16.66
CA SER A 127 19.64 9.64 -17.54
C SER A 127 20.08 8.38 -16.80
N ALA A 128 20.62 8.50 -15.57
CA ALA A 128 21.06 7.36 -14.78
C ALA A 128 19.91 6.58 -14.14
N THR A 129 18.81 7.25 -13.77
CA THR A 129 17.72 6.65 -12.98
C THR A 129 16.41 6.47 -13.73
N GLY A 130 16.23 7.16 -14.87
CA GLY A 130 14.94 7.28 -15.55
C GLY A 130 13.93 8.19 -14.83
N GLY A 131 14.29 8.74 -13.67
CA GLY A 131 13.47 9.68 -12.91
C GLY A 131 13.64 11.13 -13.36
N VAL A 132 12.97 12.04 -12.66
CA VAL A 132 13.16 13.49 -12.81
C VAL A 132 13.83 14.07 -11.58
N ALA A 133 14.69 15.06 -11.79
CA ALA A 133 15.33 15.81 -10.70
C ALA A 133 15.04 17.29 -10.87
N THR A 134 14.85 17.96 -9.74
CA THR A 134 14.55 19.39 -9.70
C THR A 134 15.17 20.02 -8.46
N VAL A 135 15.79 21.19 -8.64
CA VAL A 135 16.27 22.06 -7.57
C VAL A 135 15.38 23.29 -7.50
N PHE A 136 14.92 23.59 -6.29
CA PHE A 136 14.16 24.79 -5.99
C PHE A 136 14.96 25.73 -5.10
N VAL A 137 14.71 27.03 -5.25
CA VAL A 137 15.26 28.08 -4.40
C VAL A 137 14.13 28.79 -3.68
N ARG A 138 14.31 29.00 -2.38
CA ARG A 138 13.39 29.79 -1.57
C ARG A 138 13.50 31.27 -1.96
N GLN A 139 12.39 31.88 -2.34
CA GLN A 139 12.23 33.29 -2.59
C GLN A 139 11.03 33.80 -1.80
N GLY A 140 11.29 34.47 -0.67
CA GLY A 140 10.22 34.80 0.27
C GLY A 140 9.58 33.51 0.79
N GLU A 141 8.27 33.36 0.59
CA GLU A 141 7.52 32.14 0.96
C GLU A 141 7.40 31.12 -0.19
N ASP A 142 7.81 31.50 -1.41
CA ASP A 142 7.71 30.66 -2.59
C ASP A 142 8.98 29.81 -2.79
N PHE A 143 8.83 28.64 -3.40
CA PHE A 143 9.94 27.84 -3.91
C PHE A 143 9.93 27.85 -5.43
N VAL A 144 10.91 28.53 -6.04
CA VAL A 144 11.00 28.69 -7.49
C VAL A 144 11.94 27.64 -8.07
N ARG A 145 11.50 26.99 -9.15
CA ARG A 145 12.27 25.98 -9.87
C ARG A 145 13.44 26.60 -10.62
N VAL A 146 14.67 26.35 -10.19
CA VAL A 146 15.87 26.96 -10.78
C VAL A 146 16.70 26.03 -11.66
N SER A 147 16.56 24.71 -11.48
CA SER A 147 17.18 23.69 -12.34
C SER A 147 16.29 22.45 -12.36
N THR A 148 16.07 21.85 -13.53
CA THR A 148 15.21 20.67 -13.67
C THR A 148 15.50 19.86 -14.93
N SER A 149 15.31 18.56 -14.85
CA SER A 149 15.24 17.69 -16.04
C SER A 149 13.82 17.57 -16.60
N LEU A 150 12.80 18.07 -15.87
CA LEU A 150 11.41 18.03 -16.29
C LEU A 150 11.16 18.96 -17.48
N ARG A 151 10.54 18.42 -18.51
CA ARG A 151 10.11 19.14 -19.72
C ARG A 151 8.59 19.22 -19.79
N ASN A 152 8.07 20.32 -20.34
CA ASN A 152 6.66 20.49 -20.64
C ASN A 152 6.26 19.76 -21.94
N ALA A 153 4.99 19.88 -22.34
CA ALA A 153 4.47 19.23 -23.55
C ALA A 153 5.16 19.71 -24.84
N GLU A 154 5.66 20.95 -24.82
CA GLU A 154 6.40 21.59 -25.91
C GLU A 154 7.90 21.22 -25.92
N GLY A 155 8.35 20.40 -24.96
CA GLY A 155 9.74 19.95 -24.82
C GLY A 155 10.70 20.95 -24.15
N ALA A 156 10.22 22.13 -23.79
CA ALA A 156 10.96 23.13 -23.03
C ALA A 156 11.04 22.73 -21.55
N ARG A 157 12.13 23.11 -20.87
CA ARG A 157 12.26 22.85 -19.43
C ARG A 157 11.29 23.71 -18.64
N ALA A 158 10.67 23.12 -17.62
CA ALA A 158 9.69 23.81 -16.77
C ALA A 158 10.36 24.74 -15.74
N LEU A 159 11.35 25.52 -16.15
CA LEU A 159 12.11 26.45 -15.31
C LEU A 159 11.27 27.66 -14.90
N GLY A 160 11.61 28.25 -13.77
CA GLY A 160 11.02 29.50 -13.30
C GLY A 160 9.62 29.33 -12.74
N THR A 161 9.00 28.15 -12.76
CA THR A 161 7.69 27.87 -12.14
C THR A 161 7.81 27.75 -10.62
N VAL A 162 6.76 28.13 -9.89
CA VAL A 162 6.69 27.99 -8.43
C VAL A 162 6.17 26.59 -8.08
N LEU A 163 6.71 26.01 -7.02
CA LEU A 163 6.16 24.80 -6.43
C LEU A 163 4.77 25.12 -5.88
N ASP A 164 3.75 24.34 -6.24
CA ASP A 164 2.39 24.56 -5.77
C ASP A 164 2.33 24.55 -4.22
N HIS A 165 1.73 25.57 -3.61
CA HIS A 165 1.55 25.65 -2.15
C HIS A 165 0.71 24.51 -1.58
N ALA A 166 -0.14 23.87 -2.40
CA ALA A 166 -0.86 22.67 -2.01
C ALA A 166 0.03 21.42 -1.95
N HIS A 167 1.26 21.49 -2.45
CA HIS A 167 2.18 20.36 -2.50
C HIS A 167 2.55 19.89 -1.07
N PRO A 168 2.49 18.58 -0.76
CA PRO A 168 2.77 18.06 0.58
C PRO A 168 4.14 18.47 1.15
N ALA A 169 5.14 18.69 0.30
CA ALA A 169 6.48 19.14 0.70
C ALA A 169 6.47 20.44 1.52
N TYR A 170 5.53 21.36 1.28
CA TYR A 170 5.43 22.60 2.07
C TYR A 170 5.15 22.34 3.55
N ARG A 171 4.56 21.20 3.92
CA ARG A 171 4.29 20.86 5.33
C ARG A 171 5.53 20.41 6.09
N THR A 172 6.64 20.17 5.38
CA THR A 172 7.88 19.60 5.92
C THR A 172 9.10 20.51 5.76
N LEU A 173 8.94 21.69 5.16
CA LEU A 173 10.01 22.65 4.85
C LEU A 173 10.17 23.74 5.92
#